data_AF-A0A8P4KBT8-F1
#
_entry.id   AF-A0A8P4KBT8-F1
#
_cell.length_a   1.000
_cell.length_b   1.000
_cell.length_c   1.000
_cell.angle_alpha   90.00
_cell.angle_beta   90.00
_cell.angle_gamma   90.00
#
_symmetry.space_group_name_H-M   'P 1'
#
loop_
_entity.id
_entity.type
_entity.pdbx_description
1 polymer ?
#
loop_
_entity_poly.entity_id
_entity_poly.type
_entity_poly.pdbx_seq_one_letter_code
_entity_poly.pdbx_strand_id
1 'polypeptide(L)'
;MKTWLLPSPAGLRCCLTLATTVPYIHSQLQMMRPLVLWPVTSSSVISAFATSATSWRQQGVCHCNSHKRSMFWNNLRNGALLGELQSFNLTLSEMDAHLRLAETMLQRFKQELAARFSSFMEGKNLEEYGLSLPNQQAFIYDYTPVYELVSSFLDEADKQDGRAAAIMRLGATDYFIRHIQLSGNFILKSPMANVADAKVVLLQRVISSMQRQMVTADFTTEFSFKLQDFYKKLLFPSELKSLRNSLCVRPWDDVLLVSVLKGQNVSGVRKDKGKKDILTEQISIVLLRTEVLQQQRRYRELCRYLRVVLADDSNLLQQVRDLIPFFLCMEGDFTSALHSLFTSVSAPASRFTPPLFHFYLSIFETATAPKLVVSQPAQLCYSNAAWEPIKGAVPLPRDVQVKFALRVQRCCSAVFTDSQCWTTLLTVVNAPRGSLTAIPAPSPQFLHEAKNVVNSILPKEPSSNIQIPRFFQEVYPDQALLLLVTGALGLRILNSALSPALPVLNTFKENVWALEWLWDSLSSSAERLSSFLQEVTQELENTTDGDNLLPFLGTVVPPQSSLIENQQSRGC
;
A
#
# COMPACT_ATOMS: atom_id res chain seq x y z
N MET A 1 46.30 37.17 15.23
CA MET A 1 47.23 37.57 14.16
C MET A 1 46.62 37.14 12.83
N LYS A 2 46.41 37.96 11.79
CA LYS A 2 46.45 39.43 11.58
C LYS A 2 45.23 39.72 10.66
N THR A 3 44.22 40.53 11.02
CA THR A 3 44.08 42.00 10.98
C THR A 3 44.28 42.67 9.60
N TRP A 4 43.26 43.42 9.15
CA TRP A 4 43.25 44.51 8.14
C TRP A 4 43.48 44.10 6.66
N LEU A 5 42.99 44.81 5.62
CA LEU A 5 42.24 46.09 5.52
C LEU A 5 41.35 46.14 4.24
N LEU A 6 40.47 47.15 4.14
CA LEU A 6 39.72 47.56 2.93
C LEU A 6 40.60 48.34 1.93
N PRO A 7 40.15 48.53 0.68
CA PRO A 7 39.94 49.93 0.23
C PRO A 7 38.69 50.20 -0.63
N SER A 8 38.41 51.50 -0.82
CA SER A 8 37.36 52.17 -1.61
C SER A 8 37.71 53.69 -1.62
N PRO A 9 37.18 54.62 -2.46
CA PRO A 9 36.24 54.56 -3.59
C PRO A 9 36.76 55.26 -4.90
N ALA A 10 35.85 55.77 -5.75
CA ALA A 10 36.03 56.64 -6.95
C ALA A 10 36.47 55.95 -8.27
N GLY A 11 36.19 56.47 -9.48
CA GLY A 11 35.35 57.63 -9.87
C GLY A 11 35.53 58.03 -11.36
N LEU A 12 34.71 58.98 -11.87
CA LEU A 12 34.65 59.54 -13.26
C LEU A 12 34.01 58.63 -14.35
N ARG A 13 32.99 59.10 -15.11
CA ARG A 13 32.95 59.86 -16.41
C ARG A 13 33.39 59.04 -17.64
N CYS A 14 32.85 59.20 -18.87
CA CYS A 14 31.75 60.02 -19.42
C CYS A 14 31.31 59.48 -20.80
N CYS A 15 30.08 59.77 -21.26
CA CYS A 15 29.76 60.04 -22.68
C CYS A 15 28.39 60.73 -22.81
N LEU A 16 28.21 61.65 -23.77
CA LEU A 16 27.09 62.62 -23.78
C LEU A 16 26.87 63.30 -25.16
N THR A 17 25.68 63.11 -25.75
CA THR A 17 25.06 63.93 -26.84
C THR A 17 23.54 63.67 -26.77
N LEU A 18 22.62 64.63 -26.57
CA LEU A 18 22.21 65.77 -27.43
C LEU A 18 21.48 65.31 -28.71
N ALA A 19 20.30 65.82 -29.10
CA ALA A 19 19.32 66.75 -28.49
C ALA A 19 17.91 66.46 -29.10
N THR A 20 16.76 67.11 -28.83
CA THR A 20 16.31 68.34 -28.09
C THR A 20 14.87 68.03 -27.52
N THR A 21 13.90 68.85 -27.08
CA THR A 21 13.58 70.31 -27.06
C THR A 21 12.64 70.61 -25.86
N VAL A 22 12.40 71.90 -25.52
CA VAL A 22 11.68 72.38 -24.30
C VAL A 22 10.91 73.69 -24.64
N PRO A 23 9.66 73.95 -24.16
CA PRO A 23 9.48 74.93 -23.05
C PRO A 23 8.22 74.82 -22.13
N TYR A 24 8.43 75.06 -20.82
CA TYR A 24 7.51 75.68 -19.82
C TYR A 24 6.16 74.98 -19.50
N ILE A 25 5.46 75.20 -18.37
CA ILE A 25 5.36 76.36 -17.44
C ILE A 25 5.75 76.01 -15.97
N HIS A 26 5.88 77.03 -15.13
CA HIS A 26 6.51 77.06 -13.80
C HIS A 26 5.51 77.19 -12.62
N SER A 27 5.94 76.82 -11.41
CA SER A 27 5.38 77.15 -10.07
C SER A 27 4.16 76.32 -9.58
N GLN A 28 3.92 76.15 -8.27
CA GLN A 28 4.60 76.70 -7.08
C GLN A 28 5.28 75.63 -6.19
N LEU A 29 6.14 76.12 -5.29
CA LEU A 29 6.85 75.40 -4.22
C LEU A 29 6.25 75.77 -2.85
N GLN A 30 6.74 75.11 -1.79
CA GLN A 30 6.49 75.38 -0.35
C GLN A 30 5.11 74.91 0.16
N MET A 31 4.95 74.49 1.43
CA MET A 31 5.86 74.64 2.59
C MET A 31 5.96 73.38 3.48
N MET A 32 7.04 73.37 4.27
CA MET A 32 7.35 72.55 5.46
C MET A 32 6.19 72.44 6.49
N ARG A 33 6.11 71.52 7.48
CA ARG A 33 6.84 70.28 7.91
C ARG A 33 5.93 69.52 8.94
N PRO A 34 6.35 68.44 9.67
CA PRO A 34 5.38 67.58 10.38
C PRO A 34 4.96 68.10 11.77
N LEU A 35 3.84 67.55 12.26
CA LEU A 35 3.46 67.52 13.67
C LEU A 35 3.13 66.08 14.11
N VAL A 36 3.29 65.80 15.39
CA VAL A 36 3.27 64.44 15.97
C VAL A 36 1.89 64.11 16.55
N LEU A 37 1.56 62.81 16.52
CA LEU A 37 0.47 62.11 17.21
C LEU A 37 -0.22 62.87 18.36
N TRP A 38 -1.56 62.92 18.30
CA TRP A 38 -2.39 62.47 19.44
C TRP A 38 -3.70 61.84 18.95
N PRO A 39 -4.34 60.96 19.75
CA PRO A 39 -5.40 60.07 19.27
C PRO A 39 -6.80 60.69 19.41
N VAL A 40 -7.69 60.44 18.44
CA VAL A 40 -9.13 60.68 18.57
C VAL A 40 -9.90 59.44 18.12
N THR A 41 -10.53 58.76 19.08
CA THR A 41 -11.45 57.65 18.85
C THR A 41 -12.85 58.18 18.56
N SER A 42 -13.26 58.26 17.28
CA SER A 42 -14.64 58.62 16.91
C SER A 42 -15.04 58.09 15.54
N SER A 43 -15.81 56.99 15.51
CA SER A 43 -16.38 56.41 14.27
C SER A 43 -17.45 57.31 13.59
N SER A 44 -17.78 58.46 14.20
CA SER A 44 -18.85 59.38 13.78
C SER A 44 -18.41 60.49 12.83
N VAL A 45 -17.11 60.81 12.72
CA VAL A 45 -16.64 61.92 11.86
C VAL A 45 -16.51 61.51 10.39
N ILE A 46 -16.22 60.23 10.12
CA ILE A 46 -15.96 59.72 8.76
C ILE A 46 -17.25 59.58 7.93
N SER A 47 -18.40 59.29 8.56
CA SER A 47 -19.67 59.14 7.85
C SER A 47 -20.20 60.47 7.27
N ALA A 48 -19.89 61.61 7.90
CA ALA A 48 -20.37 62.93 7.49
C ALA A 48 -19.73 63.44 6.18
N PHE A 49 -18.48 63.06 5.89
CA PHE A 49 -17.81 63.43 4.62
C PHE A 49 -18.09 62.44 3.47
N ALA A 50 -18.47 61.20 3.78
CA ALA A 50 -18.76 60.18 2.76
C ALA A 50 -20.08 60.43 2.00
N THR A 51 -21.02 61.18 2.58
CA THR A 51 -22.36 61.42 2.03
C THR A 51 -22.46 62.65 1.12
N SER A 52 -21.53 63.60 1.22
CA SER A 52 -21.56 64.89 0.50
C SER A 52 -20.84 64.89 -0.86
N ALA A 53 -20.04 63.85 -1.16
CA ALA A 53 -19.26 63.75 -2.40
C ALA A 53 -19.96 62.91 -3.48
N THR A 54 -20.58 63.55 -4.46
CA THR A 54 -21.19 62.87 -5.63
C THR A 54 -20.21 62.01 -6.43
N SER A 55 -18.91 62.32 -6.39
CA SER A 55 -17.84 61.55 -7.02
C SER A 55 -17.62 60.15 -6.43
N TRP A 56 -18.09 59.87 -5.21
CA TRP A 56 -17.93 58.54 -4.59
C TRP A 56 -18.94 57.50 -5.09
N ARG A 57 -19.89 57.85 -5.97
CA ARG A 57 -20.94 56.95 -6.48
C ARG A 57 -20.59 56.19 -7.76
N GLN A 58 -19.42 56.40 -8.37
CA GLN A 58 -19.02 55.67 -9.58
C GLN A 58 -18.38 54.32 -9.25
N GLN A 59 -19.04 53.22 -9.61
CA GLN A 59 -18.42 51.88 -9.58
C GLN A 59 -17.22 51.82 -10.54
N GLY A 60 -16.11 51.27 -10.04
CA GLY A 60 -14.93 50.89 -10.85
C GLY A 60 -13.65 51.70 -10.62
N VAL A 61 -13.72 52.94 -10.12
CA VAL A 61 -12.54 53.82 -10.04
C VAL A 61 -12.19 54.23 -8.60
N CYS A 62 -11.41 53.41 -7.90
CA CYS A 62 -10.81 53.79 -6.62
C CYS A 62 -9.64 54.77 -6.83
N HIS A 63 -9.91 56.07 -6.70
CA HIS A 63 -8.97 57.15 -7.03
C HIS A 63 -7.73 57.29 -6.12
N CYS A 64 -7.69 56.68 -4.92
CA CYS A 64 -6.55 56.83 -4.01
C CYS A 64 -5.64 55.59 -3.95
N ASN A 65 -4.33 55.80 -4.09
CA ASN A 65 -3.32 54.73 -4.00
C ASN A 65 -3.23 54.10 -2.60
N SER A 66 -3.79 54.75 -1.58
CA SER A 66 -3.86 54.21 -0.21
C SER A 66 -4.72 52.95 -0.11
N HIS A 67 -5.77 52.79 -0.94
CA HIS A 67 -6.51 51.51 -0.97
C HIS A 67 -5.63 50.37 -1.50
N LYS A 68 -4.88 50.59 -2.59
CA LYS A 68 -3.97 49.58 -3.18
C LYS A 68 -2.84 49.16 -2.22
N ARG A 69 -2.40 50.05 -1.33
CA ARG A 69 -1.35 49.79 -0.32
C ARG A 69 -1.88 49.38 1.06
N SER A 70 -3.19 49.47 1.31
CA SER A 70 -3.78 49.13 2.61
C SER A 70 -4.06 47.64 2.73
N MET A 71 -3.39 46.98 3.68
CA MET A 71 -3.67 45.59 4.03
C MET A 71 -5.14 45.36 4.41
N PHE A 72 -5.78 46.33 5.08
CA PHE A 72 -7.20 46.23 5.43
C PHE A 72 -8.10 46.16 4.20
N TRP A 73 -7.96 47.11 3.26
CA TRP A 73 -8.80 47.15 2.06
C TRP A 73 -8.48 46.03 1.07
N ASN A 74 -7.22 45.63 0.96
CA ASN A 74 -6.83 44.46 0.19
C ASN A 74 -7.42 43.18 0.79
N ASN A 75 -7.37 42.98 2.12
CA ASN A 75 -7.96 41.81 2.76
C ASN A 75 -9.49 41.78 2.62
N LEU A 76 -10.17 42.91 2.80
CA LEU A 76 -11.63 43.01 2.62
C LEU A 76 -12.05 42.65 1.18
N ARG A 77 -11.37 43.24 0.18
CA ARG A 77 -11.63 42.97 -1.24
C ARG A 77 -11.30 41.53 -1.62
N ASN A 78 -10.17 41.00 -1.13
CA ASN A 78 -9.76 39.64 -1.46
C ASN A 78 -10.70 38.61 -0.81
N GLY A 79 -11.16 38.83 0.43
CA GLY A 79 -12.19 38.00 1.07
C GLY A 79 -13.50 38.00 0.29
N ALA A 80 -14.00 39.18 -0.10
CA ALA A 80 -15.20 39.31 -0.92
C ALA A 80 -15.09 38.66 -2.32
N LEU A 81 -13.88 38.46 -2.85
CA LEU A 81 -13.61 37.77 -4.12
C LEU A 81 -13.32 36.26 -3.96
N LEU A 82 -12.98 35.80 -2.76
CA LEU A 82 -12.74 34.40 -2.42
C LEU A 82 -14.00 33.70 -1.88
N GLY A 83 -14.94 34.44 -1.29
CA GLY A 83 -16.12 33.86 -0.63
C GLY A 83 -15.71 32.88 0.48
N GLU A 84 -16.38 31.74 0.54
CA GLU A 84 -16.05 30.68 1.51
C GLU A 84 -14.61 30.16 1.36
N LEU A 85 -13.98 30.29 0.18
CA LEU A 85 -12.60 29.84 -0.06
C LEU A 85 -11.56 30.58 0.79
N GLN A 86 -11.90 31.75 1.35
CA GLN A 86 -11.02 32.46 2.28
C GLN A 86 -10.69 31.59 3.53
N SER A 87 -11.61 30.71 3.95
CA SER A 87 -11.41 29.80 5.08
C SER A 87 -10.24 28.82 4.87
N PHE A 88 -9.99 28.43 3.61
CA PHE A 88 -8.87 27.57 3.19
C PHE A 88 -7.53 28.32 3.05
N ASN A 89 -7.49 29.61 3.38
CA ASN A 89 -6.29 30.46 3.22
C ASN A 89 -5.73 30.48 1.77
N LEU A 90 -6.63 30.39 0.79
CA LEU A 90 -6.30 30.51 -0.64
C LEU A 90 -6.11 31.98 -1.05
N THR A 91 -5.26 32.21 -2.03
CA THR A 91 -5.00 33.52 -2.63
C THR A 91 -5.73 33.71 -3.96
N LEU A 92 -5.97 34.96 -4.37
CA LEU A 92 -6.58 35.26 -5.69
C LEU A 92 -5.74 34.75 -6.88
N SER A 93 -4.43 34.58 -6.69
CA SER A 93 -3.50 33.98 -7.65
C SER A 93 -3.64 32.46 -7.79
N GLU A 94 -4.24 31.78 -6.81
CA GLU A 94 -4.49 30.33 -6.86
C GLU A 94 -5.86 29.98 -7.47
N MET A 95 -6.73 30.97 -7.70
CA MET A 95 -8.09 30.78 -8.20
C MET A 95 -8.14 30.54 -9.71
N ASP A 96 -8.55 29.33 -10.09
CA ASP A 96 -8.93 28.95 -11.46
C ASP A 96 -10.47 28.90 -11.62
N ALA A 97 -10.94 28.38 -12.76
CA ALA A 97 -12.37 28.21 -13.03
C ALA A 97 -13.02 27.10 -12.18
N HIS A 98 -12.27 26.04 -11.83
CA HIS A 98 -12.78 24.90 -11.07
C HIS A 98 -12.98 25.26 -9.59
N LEU A 99 -12.08 26.06 -9.01
CA LEU A 99 -12.24 26.59 -7.65
C LEU A 99 -13.39 27.59 -7.55
N ARG A 100 -13.65 28.40 -8.58
CA ARG A 100 -14.85 29.26 -8.64
C ARG A 100 -16.14 28.43 -8.68
N LEU A 101 -16.17 27.36 -9.47
CA LEU A 101 -17.29 26.41 -9.50
C LEU A 101 -17.49 25.74 -8.13
N ALA A 102 -16.41 25.29 -7.48
CA ALA A 102 -16.46 24.70 -6.14
C ALA A 102 -17.01 25.68 -5.08
N GLU A 103 -16.67 26.96 -5.15
CA GLU A 103 -17.25 28.01 -4.28
C GLU A 103 -18.77 28.13 -4.50
N THR A 104 -19.20 28.28 -5.75
CA THR A 104 -20.63 28.40 -6.09
C THR A 104 -21.43 27.16 -5.70
N MET A 105 -20.85 25.96 -5.87
CA MET A 105 -21.46 24.70 -5.43
C MET A 105 -21.53 24.60 -3.90
N LEU A 106 -20.49 25.02 -3.17
CA LEU A 106 -20.50 25.07 -1.70
C LEU A 106 -21.52 26.08 -1.16
N GLN A 107 -21.69 27.26 -1.79
CA GLN A 107 -22.70 28.25 -1.42
C GLN A 107 -24.11 27.67 -1.55
N ARG A 108 -24.41 27.02 -2.68
CA ARG A 108 -25.70 26.36 -2.91
C ARG A 108 -25.94 25.24 -1.90
N PHE A 109 -24.95 24.36 -1.71
CA PHE A 109 -25.03 23.26 -0.76
C PHE A 109 -25.26 23.75 0.68
N LYS A 110 -24.59 24.82 1.11
CA LYS A 110 -24.77 25.45 2.42
C LYS A 110 -26.23 25.87 2.66
N GLN A 111 -26.89 26.42 1.65
CA GLN A 111 -28.30 26.84 1.71
C GLN A 111 -29.26 25.63 1.75
N GLU A 112 -29.06 24.65 0.86
CA GLU A 112 -29.87 23.42 0.82
C GLU A 112 -29.71 22.60 2.11
N LEU A 113 -28.49 22.50 2.65
CA LEU A 113 -28.19 21.78 3.89
C LEU A 113 -28.79 22.48 5.11
N ALA A 114 -28.75 23.82 5.18
CA ALA A 114 -29.41 24.57 6.25
C ALA A 114 -30.93 24.36 6.24
N ALA A 115 -31.56 24.32 5.07
CA ALA A 115 -32.99 24.03 4.94
C ALA A 115 -33.33 22.58 5.36
N ARG A 116 -32.55 21.59 4.94
CA ARG A 116 -32.75 20.19 5.38
C ARG A 116 -32.49 20.00 6.88
N PHE A 117 -31.47 20.64 7.44
CA PHE A 117 -31.17 20.55 8.87
C PHE A 117 -32.20 21.28 9.73
N SER A 118 -32.79 22.38 9.26
CA SER A 118 -33.93 23.03 9.93
C SER A 118 -35.16 22.11 9.98
N SER A 119 -35.51 21.49 8.85
CA SER A 119 -36.61 20.50 8.79
C SER A 119 -36.34 19.25 9.65
N PHE A 120 -35.07 18.84 9.80
CA PHE A 120 -34.68 17.85 10.80
C PHE A 120 -34.91 18.35 12.24
N MET A 121 -34.54 19.60 12.57
CA MET A 121 -34.71 20.16 13.91
C MET A 121 -36.17 20.41 14.32
N GLU A 122 -37.07 20.61 13.36
CA GLU A 122 -38.52 20.69 13.60
C GLU A 122 -39.10 19.33 14.03
N GLY A 123 -38.53 18.24 13.53
CA GLY A 123 -39.03 16.88 13.76
C GLY A 123 -40.36 16.58 13.07
N LYS A 124 -40.81 15.34 13.16
CA LYS A 124 -42.12 14.89 12.63
C LYS A 124 -42.98 14.24 13.70
N ASN A 125 -44.29 14.44 13.62
CA ASN A 125 -45.24 13.78 14.51
C ASN A 125 -45.32 12.27 14.21
N LEU A 126 -45.54 11.43 15.23
CA LEU A 126 -45.65 9.97 15.10
C LEU A 126 -46.75 9.52 14.11
N GLU A 127 -47.82 10.32 14.00
CA GLU A 127 -48.92 10.11 13.06
C GLU A 127 -48.46 10.16 11.58
N GLU A 128 -47.45 10.96 11.24
CA GLU A 128 -46.88 11.04 9.88
C GLU A 128 -46.08 9.78 9.49
N TYR A 129 -45.62 9.00 10.48
CA TYR A 129 -45.00 7.69 10.27
C TYR A 129 -46.02 6.52 10.44
N GLY A 130 -47.32 6.82 10.59
CA GLY A 130 -48.37 5.81 10.75
C GLY A 130 -48.40 5.12 12.12
N LEU A 131 -47.76 5.69 13.14
CA LEU A 131 -47.65 5.12 14.49
C LEU A 131 -48.58 5.84 15.47
N SER A 132 -49.88 5.52 15.42
CA SER A 132 -50.90 6.12 16.28
C SER A 132 -50.87 5.57 17.72
N LEU A 133 -50.06 6.20 18.57
CA LEU A 133 -50.02 5.98 20.02
C LEU A 133 -50.92 6.99 20.76
N PRO A 134 -51.96 6.56 21.49
CA PRO A 134 -52.87 7.49 22.17
C PRO A 134 -52.18 8.24 23.32
N ASN A 135 -52.47 9.54 23.42
CA ASN A 135 -52.11 10.45 24.52
C ASN A 135 -50.61 10.74 24.74
N GLN A 136 -49.76 10.63 23.71
CA GLN A 136 -48.39 11.19 23.76
C GLN A 136 -48.04 11.94 22.47
N GLN A 137 -47.82 13.26 22.57
CA GLN A 137 -47.12 14.01 21.53
C GLN A 137 -45.66 13.56 21.52
N ALA A 138 -45.28 12.80 20.50
CA ALA A 138 -43.96 12.22 20.37
C ALA A 138 -43.40 12.51 18.97
N PHE A 139 -42.17 13.04 18.95
CA PHE A 139 -41.50 13.48 17.73
C PHE A 139 -40.42 12.48 17.31
N ILE A 140 -40.34 12.22 16.01
CA ILE A 140 -39.26 11.48 15.36
C ILE A 140 -38.33 12.50 14.68
N TYR A 141 -37.04 12.39 14.98
CA TYR A 141 -35.97 13.18 14.37
C TYR A 141 -35.18 12.29 13.40
N ASP A 142 -35.53 12.33 12.11
CA ASP A 142 -34.92 11.49 11.07
C ASP A 142 -33.84 12.25 10.29
N TYR A 143 -32.58 11.94 10.56
CA TYR A 143 -31.44 12.58 9.89
C TYR A 143 -31.18 12.07 8.46
N THR A 144 -31.89 11.03 8.00
CA THR A 144 -31.63 10.38 6.69
C THR A 144 -31.65 11.37 5.51
N PRO A 145 -32.63 12.30 5.39
CA PRO A 145 -32.64 13.29 4.30
C PRO A 145 -31.48 14.30 4.34
N VAL A 146 -30.85 14.49 5.50
CA VAL A 146 -29.63 15.31 5.64
C VAL A 146 -28.43 14.49 5.19
N TYR A 147 -28.31 13.23 5.62
CA TYR A 147 -27.27 12.30 5.16
C TYR A 147 -27.28 12.10 3.64
N GLU A 148 -28.46 11.94 3.03
CA GLU A 148 -28.64 11.81 1.58
C GLU A 148 -28.16 13.04 0.83
N LEU A 149 -28.50 14.25 1.30
CA LEU A 149 -28.06 15.50 0.68
C LEU A 149 -26.53 15.66 0.76
N VAL A 150 -25.91 15.36 1.91
CA VAL A 150 -24.44 15.39 2.03
C VAL A 150 -23.82 14.34 1.11
N SER A 151 -24.35 13.12 1.06
CA SER A 151 -23.84 12.04 0.23
C SER A 151 -23.88 12.39 -1.25
N SER A 152 -25.01 12.92 -1.74
CA SER A 152 -25.18 13.40 -3.11
C SER A 152 -24.20 14.54 -3.45
N PHE A 153 -23.96 15.48 -2.54
CA PHE A 153 -22.94 16.51 -2.75
C PHE A 153 -21.51 15.96 -2.81
N LEU A 154 -21.20 14.90 -2.05
CA LEU A 154 -19.92 14.18 -2.16
C LEU A 154 -19.83 13.41 -3.49
N ASP A 155 -20.94 12.85 -4.00
CA ASP A 155 -21.01 12.24 -5.34
C ASP A 155 -20.75 13.26 -6.46
N GLU A 156 -21.24 14.49 -6.31
CA GLU A 156 -20.93 15.60 -7.24
C GLU A 156 -19.48 16.09 -7.11
N ALA A 157 -18.91 16.09 -5.90
CA ALA A 157 -17.49 16.39 -5.68
C ALA A 157 -16.58 15.34 -6.33
N ASP A 158 -16.98 14.06 -6.34
CA ASP A 158 -16.24 12.98 -7.00
C ASP A 158 -16.19 13.10 -8.54
N LYS A 159 -16.94 14.03 -9.13
CA LYS A 159 -16.94 14.35 -10.58
C LYS A 159 -16.10 15.58 -10.96
N GLN A 160 -15.57 16.34 -9.99
CA GLN A 160 -14.83 17.58 -10.27
C GLN A 160 -13.31 17.35 -10.40
N ASP A 161 -12.60 18.39 -10.86
CA ASP A 161 -11.14 18.48 -10.77
C ASP A 161 -10.64 18.21 -9.33
N GLY A 162 -9.43 17.66 -9.21
CA GLY A 162 -8.82 17.30 -7.93
C GLY A 162 -8.87 18.43 -6.88
N ARG A 163 -8.53 19.67 -7.26
CA ARG A 163 -8.50 20.82 -6.34
C ARG A 163 -9.92 21.22 -5.92
N ALA A 164 -10.82 21.32 -6.89
CA ALA A 164 -12.24 21.66 -6.66
C ALA A 164 -12.93 20.63 -5.76
N ALA A 165 -12.75 19.35 -6.08
CA ALA A 165 -13.28 18.22 -5.33
C ALA A 165 -12.76 18.20 -3.88
N ALA A 166 -11.46 18.46 -3.66
CA ALA A 166 -10.87 18.52 -2.32
C ALA A 166 -11.49 19.64 -1.47
N ILE A 167 -11.68 20.82 -2.06
CA ILE A 167 -12.33 21.97 -1.44
C ILE A 167 -13.80 21.67 -1.13
N MET A 168 -14.55 21.06 -2.06
CA MET A 168 -15.95 20.68 -1.83
C MET A 168 -16.12 19.69 -0.67
N ARG A 169 -15.34 18.60 -0.64
CA ARG A 169 -15.47 17.58 0.43
C ARG A 169 -15.11 18.14 1.81
N LEU A 170 -14.08 18.97 1.90
CA LEU A 170 -13.70 19.63 3.16
C LEU A 170 -14.69 20.73 3.58
N GLY A 171 -15.19 21.53 2.63
CA GLY A 171 -16.16 22.60 2.91
C GLY A 171 -17.50 22.01 3.38
N ALA A 172 -17.96 20.93 2.77
CA ALA A 172 -19.14 20.21 3.24
C ALA A 172 -18.96 19.66 4.67
N THR A 173 -17.75 19.17 4.99
CA THR A 173 -17.40 18.68 6.33
C THR A 173 -17.53 19.76 7.39
N ASP A 174 -17.07 20.99 7.13
CA ASP A 174 -17.19 22.08 8.11
C ASP A 174 -18.64 22.42 8.46
N TYR A 175 -19.58 22.21 7.54
CA TYR A 175 -21.01 22.37 7.84
C TYR A 175 -21.55 21.16 8.63
N PHE A 176 -21.51 19.94 8.07
CA PHE A 176 -22.20 18.80 8.69
C PHE A 176 -21.57 18.33 10.02
N ILE A 177 -20.27 18.57 10.25
CA ILE A 177 -19.61 18.17 11.51
C ILE A 177 -20.19 18.90 12.73
N ARG A 178 -20.81 20.07 12.51
CA ARG A 178 -21.40 20.95 13.53
C ARG A 178 -22.83 20.62 13.90
N HIS A 179 -23.53 19.78 13.12
CA HIS A 179 -24.91 19.37 13.39
C HIS A 179 -25.03 18.65 14.76
N ILE A 180 -26.15 18.77 15.45
CA ILE A 180 -26.36 18.18 16.78
C ILE A 180 -27.44 17.09 16.75
N GLN A 181 -27.26 16.03 17.54
CA GLN A 181 -28.31 15.06 17.80
C GLN A 181 -29.34 15.70 18.76
N LEU A 182 -30.60 15.68 18.37
CA LEU A 182 -31.72 16.02 19.27
C LEU A 182 -32.20 14.77 20.02
N SER A 183 -32.57 14.95 21.28
CA SER A 183 -33.13 13.89 22.12
C SER A 183 -34.64 13.77 21.89
N GLY A 184 -35.07 12.79 21.09
CA GLY A 184 -36.48 12.43 20.91
C GLY A 184 -36.89 11.20 21.72
N ASN A 185 -38.18 11.03 21.97
CA ASN A 185 -38.74 9.86 22.65
C ASN A 185 -38.59 8.56 21.82
N PHE A 186 -38.45 8.68 20.51
CA PHE A 186 -38.26 7.58 19.57
C PHE A 186 -37.03 7.83 18.69
N ILE A 187 -36.15 6.84 18.58
CA ILE A 187 -34.97 6.85 17.73
C ILE A 187 -35.14 5.78 16.65
N LEU A 188 -35.06 6.19 15.38
CA LEU A 188 -35.07 5.27 14.25
C LEU A 188 -33.80 4.40 14.26
N LYS A 189 -33.95 3.08 14.06
CA LYS A 189 -32.82 2.12 14.09
C LYS A 189 -31.92 2.16 12.85
N SER A 190 -32.14 3.08 11.92
CA SER A 190 -31.25 3.29 10.77
C SER A 190 -30.01 4.09 11.21
N PRO A 191 -28.78 3.61 10.97
CA PRO A 191 -27.58 4.40 11.27
C PRO A 191 -27.51 5.72 10.49
N MET A 192 -28.27 5.86 9.39
CA MET A 192 -28.35 7.11 8.62
C MET A 192 -29.30 8.14 9.25
N ALA A 193 -30.24 7.69 10.10
CA ALA A 193 -31.17 8.54 10.83
C ALA A 193 -30.57 9.08 12.15
N ASN A 194 -29.47 8.49 12.63
CA ASN A 194 -28.71 8.97 13.79
C ASN A 194 -27.61 9.95 13.35
N VAL A 195 -27.54 11.12 13.98
CA VAL A 195 -26.59 12.19 13.61
C VAL A 195 -25.13 11.77 13.86
N ALA A 196 -24.86 11.01 14.92
CA ALA A 196 -23.49 10.59 15.27
C ALA A 196 -22.98 9.51 14.31
N ASP A 197 -23.77 8.47 14.06
CA ASP A 197 -23.40 7.37 13.16
C ASP A 197 -23.25 7.88 11.71
N ALA A 198 -24.21 8.68 11.23
CA ALA A 198 -24.16 9.30 9.91
C ALA A 198 -22.95 10.23 9.74
N LYS A 199 -22.58 11.02 10.77
CA LYS A 199 -21.34 11.82 10.76
C LYS A 199 -20.09 10.95 10.62
N VAL A 200 -19.99 9.83 11.33
CA VAL A 200 -18.83 8.93 11.26
C VAL A 200 -18.66 8.42 9.83
N VAL A 201 -19.73 7.93 9.20
CA VAL A 201 -19.70 7.40 7.83
C VAL A 201 -19.33 8.49 6.81
N LEU A 202 -19.98 9.66 6.88
CA LEU A 202 -19.68 10.79 5.98
C LEU A 202 -18.23 11.28 6.13
N LEU A 203 -17.75 11.41 7.37
CA LEU A 203 -16.38 11.86 7.64
C LEU A 203 -15.34 10.81 7.21
N GLN A 204 -15.60 9.52 7.38
CA GLN A 204 -14.73 8.44 6.88
C GLN A 204 -14.68 8.42 5.35
N ARG A 205 -15.80 8.66 4.64
CA ARG A 205 -15.81 8.84 3.17
C ARG A 205 -14.94 10.03 2.75
N VAL A 206 -15.09 11.19 3.40
CA VAL A 206 -14.27 12.38 3.11
C VAL A 206 -12.79 12.11 3.38
N ILE A 207 -12.44 11.54 4.55
CA ILE A 207 -11.06 11.19 4.89
C ILE A 207 -10.45 10.30 3.81
N SER A 208 -11.14 9.21 3.44
CA SER A 208 -10.62 8.24 2.47
C SER A 208 -10.36 8.86 1.09
N SER A 209 -11.29 9.71 0.63
CA SER A 209 -11.19 10.43 -0.64
C SER A 209 -10.06 11.46 -0.62
N MET A 210 -9.95 12.24 0.45
CA MET A 210 -8.90 13.25 0.65
C MET A 210 -7.51 12.60 0.78
N GLN A 211 -7.39 11.52 1.55
CA GLN A 211 -6.15 10.74 1.66
C GLN A 211 -5.69 10.21 0.30
N ARG A 212 -6.61 9.67 -0.51
CA ARG A 212 -6.31 9.25 -1.89
C ARG A 212 -5.81 10.43 -2.72
N GLN A 213 -6.56 11.53 -2.81
CA GLN A 213 -6.15 12.71 -3.58
C GLN A 213 -4.78 13.26 -3.16
N MET A 214 -4.50 13.36 -1.85
CA MET A 214 -3.22 13.86 -1.34
C MET A 214 -2.01 12.94 -1.62
N VAL A 215 -2.24 11.70 -2.08
CA VAL A 215 -1.18 10.76 -2.49
C VAL A 215 -1.14 10.56 -4.02
N THR A 216 -2.28 10.66 -4.71
CA THR A 216 -2.40 10.33 -6.15
C THR A 216 -2.56 11.52 -7.09
N ALA A 217 -2.98 12.70 -6.60
CA ALA A 217 -3.17 13.90 -7.43
C ALA A 217 -1.95 14.84 -7.38
N ASP A 218 -1.78 15.66 -8.42
CA ASP A 218 -0.69 16.63 -8.52
C ASP A 218 -0.99 17.90 -7.70
N PHE A 219 -1.04 17.75 -6.38
CA PHE A 219 -1.20 18.84 -5.44
C PHE A 219 0.16 19.42 -5.04
N THR A 220 0.31 20.74 -5.19
CA THR A 220 1.48 21.44 -4.65
C THR A 220 1.55 21.27 -3.12
N THR A 221 2.76 21.25 -2.59
CA THR A 221 3.01 21.09 -1.14
C THR A 221 2.34 22.19 -0.31
N GLU A 222 2.25 23.41 -0.85
CA GLU A 222 1.50 24.52 -0.23
C GLU A 222 -0.02 24.27 -0.21
N PHE A 223 -0.61 23.80 -1.32
CA PHE A 223 -2.05 23.50 -1.38
C PHE A 223 -2.40 22.34 -0.44
N SER A 224 -1.61 21.26 -0.46
CA SER A 224 -1.74 20.15 0.50
C SER A 224 -1.64 20.61 1.94
N PHE A 225 -0.72 21.54 2.27
CA PHE A 225 -0.62 22.12 3.61
C PHE A 225 -1.88 22.92 4.00
N LYS A 226 -2.41 23.75 3.10
CA LYS A 226 -3.66 24.51 3.32
C LYS A 226 -4.86 23.60 3.61
N LEU A 227 -5.01 22.51 2.87
CA LEU A 227 -6.06 21.50 3.11
C LEU A 227 -5.91 20.85 4.50
N GLN A 228 -4.69 20.52 4.92
CA GLN A 228 -4.43 19.96 6.26
C GLN A 228 -4.68 20.95 7.39
N ASP A 229 -4.26 22.20 7.21
CA ASP A 229 -4.43 23.27 8.20
C ASP A 229 -5.92 23.60 8.40
N PHE A 230 -6.69 23.68 7.31
CA PHE A 230 -8.15 23.76 7.36
C PHE A 230 -8.75 22.59 8.15
N TYR A 231 -8.41 21.35 7.80
CA TYR A 231 -8.95 20.16 8.47
C TYR A 231 -8.62 20.14 9.97
N LYS A 232 -7.40 20.53 10.36
CA LYS A 232 -6.97 20.57 11.77
C LYS A 232 -7.68 21.65 12.59
N LYS A 233 -8.26 22.67 11.94
CA LYS A 233 -9.05 23.76 12.55
C LYS A 233 -10.54 23.43 12.72
N LEU A 234 -11.05 22.37 12.10
CA LEU A 234 -12.44 21.94 12.24
C LEU A 234 -12.78 21.64 13.71
N LEU A 235 -14.03 21.94 14.08
CA LEU A 235 -14.55 21.75 15.43
C LEU A 235 -15.02 20.31 15.65
N PHE A 236 -14.08 19.37 15.82
CA PHE A 236 -14.38 17.96 16.09
C PHE A 236 -15.13 17.78 17.42
N PRO A 237 -16.33 17.17 17.40
CA PRO A 237 -17.00 16.64 18.58
C PRO A 237 -16.14 15.60 19.32
N SER A 238 -16.45 15.36 20.59
CA SER A 238 -15.80 14.39 21.49
C SER A 238 -15.46 13.06 20.83
N GLU A 239 -16.46 12.48 20.20
CA GLU A 239 -16.52 11.18 19.56
C GLU A 239 -15.73 11.10 18.24
N LEU A 240 -15.42 12.24 17.60
CA LEU A 240 -14.64 12.32 16.37
C LEU A 240 -13.19 12.79 16.60
N LYS A 241 -12.77 13.04 17.85
CA LYS A 241 -11.42 13.58 18.18
C LYS A 241 -10.26 12.72 17.69
N SER A 242 -10.43 11.40 17.60
CA SER A 242 -9.45 10.45 17.04
C SER A 242 -9.11 10.77 15.57
N LEU A 243 -10.11 11.19 14.79
CA LEU A 243 -9.98 11.45 13.35
C LEU A 243 -9.31 12.80 13.02
N ARG A 244 -9.09 13.68 14.00
CA ARG A 244 -8.51 15.02 13.78
C ARG A 244 -7.14 15.01 13.07
N ASN A 245 -6.37 13.94 13.22
CA ASN A 245 -5.07 13.76 12.58
C ASN A 245 -5.12 12.92 11.29
N SER A 246 -6.29 12.47 10.84
CA SER A 246 -6.39 11.54 9.70
C SER A 246 -5.84 12.12 8.39
N LEU A 247 -5.89 13.44 8.18
CA LEU A 247 -5.27 14.08 7.01
C LEU A 247 -3.80 14.50 7.20
N CYS A 248 -3.10 14.04 8.23
CA CYS A 248 -1.65 14.24 8.41
C CYS A 248 -0.80 13.39 7.44
N VAL A 249 -0.97 13.60 6.13
CA VAL A 249 -0.23 12.92 5.06
C VAL A 249 1.09 13.65 4.81
N ARG A 250 2.22 12.94 4.65
CA ARG A 250 3.47 13.58 4.19
C ARG A 250 3.41 13.81 2.66
N PRO A 251 3.80 14.98 2.14
CA PRO A 251 3.91 15.20 0.70
C PRO A 251 5.07 14.36 0.11
N TRP A 252 5.07 14.12 -1.20
CA TRP A 252 6.10 13.31 -1.87
C TRP A 252 7.50 13.96 -1.87
N ASP A 253 7.61 15.25 -1.55
CA ASP A 253 8.86 16.02 -1.40
C ASP A 253 9.38 16.08 0.06
N ASP A 254 8.69 15.45 1.03
CA ASP A 254 9.12 15.39 2.44
C ASP A 254 10.55 14.85 2.54
N VAL A 255 11.43 15.60 3.21
CA VAL A 255 12.87 15.32 3.24
C VAL A 255 13.20 13.95 3.85
N LEU A 256 12.42 13.46 4.82
CA LEU A 256 12.62 12.14 5.39
C LEU A 256 12.15 11.06 4.40
N LEU A 257 10.94 11.19 3.85
CA LEU A 257 10.40 10.27 2.84
C LEU A 257 11.31 10.17 1.61
N VAL A 258 11.73 11.30 1.04
CA VAL A 258 12.65 11.38 -0.11
C VAL A 258 13.99 10.72 0.21
N SER A 259 14.53 10.89 1.42
CA SER A 259 15.78 10.22 1.82
C SER A 259 15.62 8.70 1.93
N VAL A 260 14.45 8.20 2.33
CA VAL A 260 14.12 6.76 2.37
C VAL A 260 13.96 6.21 0.95
N LEU A 261 13.15 6.84 0.11
CA LEU A 261 12.91 6.42 -1.28
C LEU A 261 14.21 6.38 -2.10
N LYS A 262 15.09 7.38 -1.94
CA LYS A 262 16.43 7.42 -2.56
C LYS A 262 17.43 6.42 -1.95
N GLY A 263 17.10 5.77 -0.83
CA GLY A 263 17.98 4.81 -0.14
C GLY A 263 19.09 5.46 0.69
N GLN A 264 19.04 6.77 0.90
CA GLN A 264 19.96 7.53 1.75
C GLN A 264 19.67 7.33 3.24
N ASN A 265 18.44 6.95 3.58
CA ASN A 265 17.99 6.66 4.94
C ASN A 265 17.40 5.24 5.01
N VAL A 266 18.16 4.31 5.59
CA VAL A 266 17.76 2.90 5.73
C VAL A 266 17.10 2.57 7.07
N SER A 267 16.83 3.57 7.91
CA SER A 267 16.21 3.38 9.23
C SER A 267 14.85 4.07 9.40
N GLY A 268 14.40 4.87 8.42
CA GLY A 268 13.13 5.62 8.52
C GLY A 268 13.15 6.71 9.60
N VAL A 269 14.33 7.17 10.03
CA VAL A 269 14.53 8.07 11.17
C VAL A 269 15.49 9.18 10.80
N ARG A 270 15.15 10.42 11.18
CA ARG A 270 16.03 11.59 11.06
C ARG A 270 16.13 12.30 12.41
N LYS A 271 17.29 12.87 12.73
CA LYS A 271 17.40 13.89 13.79
C LYS A 271 17.27 15.27 13.15
N ASP A 272 16.33 16.08 13.60
CA ASP A 272 16.23 17.50 13.22
C ASP A 272 16.17 18.36 14.48
N LYS A 273 17.12 19.30 14.61
CA LYS A 273 17.21 20.26 15.74
C LYS A 273 17.07 19.58 17.12
N GLY A 274 17.67 18.41 17.28
CA GLY A 274 17.64 17.59 18.51
C GLY A 274 16.41 16.68 18.66
N LYS A 275 15.32 16.90 17.91
CA LYS A 275 14.14 16.02 17.90
C LYS A 275 14.35 14.85 16.94
N LYS A 276 13.75 13.70 17.27
CA LYS A 276 13.72 12.49 16.42
C LYS A 276 12.46 12.53 15.56
N ASP A 277 12.62 12.74 14.26
CA ASP A 277 11.56 12.50 13.27
C ASP A 277 11.58 11.02 12.84
N ILE A 278 10.41 10.45 12.62
CA ILE A 278 10.20 9.04 12.28
C ILE A 278 9.16 8.95 11.15
N LEU A 279 9.41 8.08 10.16
CA LEU A 279 8.49 7.83 9.07
C LEU A 279 7.34 6.94 9.54
N THR A 280 6.37 7.55 10.20
CA THR A 280 5.10 6.95 10.59
C THR A 280 3.97 7.56 9.75
N GLU A 281 3.13 6.73 9.14
CA GLU A 281 1.95 7.14 8.37
C GLU A 281 0.77 6.18 8.64
N GLN A 282 -0.48 6.57 8.40
CA GLN A 282 -1.62 5.65 8.52
C GLN A 282 -1.54 4.53 7.47
N ILE A 283 -2.03 3.33 7.79
CA ILE A 283 -2.01 2.17 6.90
C ILE A 283 -2.69 2.44 5.55
N SER A 284 -3.74 3.27 5.52
CA SER A 284 -4.38 3.74 4.28
C SER A 284 -3.41 4.50 3.37
N ILE A 285 -2.54 5.34 3.93
CA ILE A 285 -1.47 6.05 3.20
C ILE A 285 -0.39 5.08 2.74
N VAL A 286 -0.02 4.09 3.57
CA VAL A 286 0.92 3.02 3.18
C VAL A 286 0.39 2.25 1.97
N LEU A 287 -0.89 1.89 1.97
CA LEU A 287 -1.55 1.22 0.86
C LEU A 287 -1.61 2.10 -0.40
N LEU A 288 -1.99 3.38 -0.28
CA LEU A 288 -2.02 4.34 -1.39
C LEU A 288 -0.63 4.58 -2.01
N ARG A 289 0.42 4.74 -1.20
CA ARG A 289 1.81 4.83 -1.73
C ARG A 289 2.24 3.54 -2.41
N THR A 290 1.81 2.40 -1.88
CA THR A 290 2.09 1.07 -2.47
C THR A 290 1.38 0.91 -3.81
N GLU A 291 0.16 1.41 -3.95
CA GLU A 291 -0.59 1.47 -5.21
C GLU A 291 0.17 2.33 -6.25
N VAL A 292 0.52 3.57 -5.89
CA VAL A 292 1.19 4.54 -6.79
C VAL A 292 2.58 4.06 -7.22
N LEU A 293 3.41 3.55 -6.31
CA LEU A 293 4.77 3.10 -6.65
C LEU A 293 4.76 1.83 -7.52
N GLN A 294 3.74 0.96 -7.41
CA GLN A 294 3.54 -0.16 -8.35
C GLN A 294 3.10 0.34 -9.73
N GLN A 295 2.13 1.25 -9.82
CA GLN A 295 1.69 1.85 -11.09
C GLN A 295 2.85 2.55 -11.82
N GLN A 296 3.70 3.26 -11.08
CA GLN A 296 4.92 3.91 -11.58
C GLN A 296 6.11 2.94 -11.81
N ARG A 297 5.97 1.66 -11.48
CA ARG A 297 7.02 0.61 -11.54
C ARG A 297 8.31 0.94 -10.77
N ARG A 298 8.19 1.72 -9.68
CA ARG A 298 9.31 2.14 -8.82
C ARG A 298 9.55 1.13 -7.69
N TYR A 299 9.64 -0.16 -8.04
CA TYR A 299 9.62 -1.27 -7.09
C TYR A 299 10.78 -1.20 -6.08
N ARG A 300 12.00 -0.89 -6.50
CA ARG A 300 13.15 -0.67 -5.60
C ARG A 300 12.95 0.46 -4.59
N GLU A 301 12.16 1.49 -4.91
CA GLU A 301 11.81 2.55 -3.95
C GLU A 301 10.72 2.10 -2.98
N LEU A 302 9.72 1.36 -3.48
CA LEU A 302 8.68 0.72 -2.66
C LEU A 302 9.28 -0.25 -1.63
N CYS A 303 10.25 -1.08 -2.02
CA CYS A 303 10.96 -1.96 -1.11
C CYS A 303 11.73 -1.19 -0.02
N ARG A 304 12.32 -0.03 -0.33
CA ARG A 304 13.00 0.83 0.67
C ARG A 304 12.00 1.42 1.66
N TYR A 305 10.88 1.93 1.16
CA TYR A 305 9.79 2.49 1.96
C TYR A 305 9.19 1.48 2.93
N LEU A 306 8.72 0.32 2.43
CA LEU A 306 8.05 -0.70 3.23
C LEU A 306 8.93 -1.31 4.33
N ARG A 307 10.25 -1.36 4.13
CA ARG A 307 11.21 -1.84 5.13
C ARG A 307 11.30 -0.97 6.37
N VAL A 308 10.96 0.32 6.29
CA VAL A 308 11.23 1.30 7.36
C VAL A 308 10.03 2.11 7.83
N VAL A 309 8.97 2.24 7.04
CA VAL A 309 7.74 2.92 7.46
C VAL A 309 7.07 2.19 8.62
N LEU A 310 6.54 2.95 9.58
CA LEU A 310 5.68 2.47 10.65
C LEU A 310 4.22 2.85 10.36
N ALA A 311 3.29 2.00 10.79
CA ALA A 311 1.85 2.23 10.64
C ALA A 311 1.10 2.00 11.96
N ASP A 312 -0.14 2.46 11.99
CA ASP A 312 -1.14 2.21 13.04
C ASP A 312 -1.65 0.75 13.05
N ASP A 313 -1.81 0.13 11.88
CA ASP A 313 -2.06 -1.32 11.76
C ASP A 313 -0.76 -2.08 11.43
N SER A 314 -0.23 -2.81 12.41
CA SER A 314 0.97 -3.65 12.26
C SER A 314 0.72 -4.92 11.44
N ASN A 315 -0.51 -5.44 11.41
CA ASN A 315 -0.85 -6.71 10.78
C ASN A 315 -1.01 -6.53 9.28
N LEU A 316 -1.76 -5.51 8.85
CA LEU A 316 -1.84 -5.09 7.46
C LEU A 316 -0.46 -4.63 6.95
N LEU A 317 0.30 -3.88 7.75
CA LEU A 317 1.68 -3.51 7.38
C LEU A 317 2.57 -4.74 7.17
N GLN A 318 2.41 -5.81 7.95
CA GLN A 318 3.15 -7.05 7.74
C GLN A 318 2.71 -7.76 6.45
N GLN A 319 1.42 -7.81 6.12
CA GLN A 319 0.93 -8.36 4.85
C GLN A 319 1.53 -7.61 3.64
N VAL A 320 1.58 -6.27 3.69
CA VAL A 320 2.20 -5.47 2.62
C VAL A 320 3.73 -5.68 2.57
N ARG A 321 4.39 -5.89 3.72
CA ARG A 321 5.83 -6.24 3.78
C ARG A 321 6.12 -7.64 3.24
N ASP A 322 5.20 -8.58 3.35
CA ASP A 322 5.35 -9.93 2.80
C ASP A 322 5.33 -9.96 1.25
N LEU A 323 4.93 -8.85 0.60
CA LEU A 323 5.08 -8.61 -0.83
C LEU A 323 6.45 -8.05 -1.24
N ILE A 324 7.35 -7.69 -0.31
CA ILE A 324 8.69 -7.16 -0.65
C ILE A 324 9.47 -8.11 -1.58
N PRO A 325 9.47 -9.45 -1.43
CA PRO A 325 10.11 -10.33 -2.39
C PRO A 325 9.49 -10.28 -3.78
N PHE A 326 8.16 -10.21 -3.91
CA PHE A 326 7.47 -10.04 -5.19
C PHE A 326 7.89 -8.71 -5.86
N PHE A 327 7.94 -7.61 -5.12
CA PHE A 327 8.41 -6.32 -5.67
C PHE A 327 9.88 -6.36 -6.10
N LEU A 328 10.75 -7.10 -5.38
CA LEU A 328 12.13 -7.34 -5.81
C LEU A 328 12.20 -8.22 -7.07
N CYS A 329 11.31 -9.21 -7.20
CA CYS A 329 11.15 -9.94 -8.46
C CYS A 329 10.72 -9.01 -9.61
N MET A 330 9.76 -8.11 -9.41
CA MET A 330 9.30 -7.16 -10.45
C MET A 330 10.36 -6.11 -10.85
N GLU A 331 11.35 -5.83 -10.00
CA GLU A 331 12.56 -5.04 -10.30
C GLU A 331 13.62 -5.85 -11.10
N GLY A 332 13.46 -7.18 -11.20
CA GLY A 332 14.43 -8.12 -11.77
C GLY A 332 15.51 -8.63 -10.80
N ASP A 333 15.42 -8.27 -9.51
CA ASP A 333 16.42 -8.54 -8.48
C ASP A 333 16.12 -9.84 -7.71
N PHE A 334 16.17 -10.98 -8.43
CA PHE A 334 15.85 -12.30 -7.86
C PHE A 334 16.77 -12.70 -6.70
N THR A 335 18.03 -12.25 -6.69
CA THR A 335 18.96 -12.49 -5.58
C THR A 335 18.49 -11.77 -4.30
N SER A 336 18.10 -10.50 -4.39
CA SER A 336 17.53 -9.79 -3.25
C SER A 336 16.15 -10.33 -2.86
N ALA A 337 15.34 -10.80 -3.81
CA ALA A 337 14.05 -11.43 -3.52
C ALA A 337 14.23 -12.71 -2.69
N LEU A 338 15.10 -13.62 -3.11
CA LEU A 338 15.46 -14.83 -2.37
C LEU A 338 16.02 -14.52 -0.98
N HIS A 339 16.89 -13.52 -0.84
CA HIS A 339 17.36 -13.09 0.47
C HIS A 339 16.19 -12.59 1.34
N SER A 340 15.34 -11.72 0.78
CA SER A 340 14.21 -11.11 1.51
C SER A 340 13.10 -12.09 1.90
N LEU A 341 13.06 -13.30 1.33
CA LEU A 341 12.13 -14.37 1.70
C LEU A 341 12.47 -15.03 3.04
N PHE A 342 13.75 -15.04 3.44
CA PHE A 342 14.25 -15.87 4.55
C PHE A 342 14.95 -15.10 5.69
N THR A 343 15.38 -13.85 5.50
CA THR A 343 16.30 -13.19 6.48
C THR A 343 15.65 -12.25 7.50
N SER A 344 14.32 -12.22 7.62
CA SER A 344 13.63 -11.47 8.69
C SER A 344 13.23 -12.40 9.84
N VAL A 345 13.18 -11.86 11.06
CA VAL A 345 12.66 -12.55 12.27
C VAL A 345 11.22 -13.07 12.05
N SER A 346 10.48 -12.41 11.16
CA SER A 346 9.21 -12.90 10.59
C SER A 346 9.39 -13.10 9.08
N ALA A 347 10.05 -14.20 8.69
CA ALA A 347 10.37 -14.53 7.29
C ALA A 347 9.10 -14.70 6.44
N PRO A 348 8.90 -14.01 5.29
CA PRO A 348 7.71 -14.19 4.46
C PRO A 348 7.51 -15.65 4.01
N ALA A 349 8.59 -16.38 3.75
CA ALA A 349 8.53 -17.78 3.36
C ALA A 349 7.84 -18.71 4.38
N SER A 350 7.83 -18.38 5.68
CA SER A 350 7.15 -19.22 6.69
C SER A 350 5.62 -19.09 6.67
N ARG A 351 5.09 -18.04 6.03
CA ARG A 351 3.65 -17.76 5.88
C ARG A 351 3.10 -18.13 4.50
N PHE A 352 3.84 -18.93 3.73
CA PHE A 352 3.38 -19.37 2.42
C PHE A 352 2.15 -20.28 2.50
N THR A 353 1.25 -20.13 1.55
CA THR A 353 0.25 -21.14 1.18
C THR A 353 0.78 -21.95 -0.01
N PRO A 354 0.28 -23.18 -0.28
CA PRO A 354 0.67 -23.93 -1.46
C PRO A 354 0.56 -23.13 -2.78
N PRO A 355 -0.54 -22.39 -3.07
CA PRO A 355 -0.60 -21.54 -4.26
C PRO A 355 0.47 -20.44 -4.32
N LEU A 356 0.86 -19.86 -3.17
CA LEU A 356 1.90 -18.83 -3.14
C LEU A 356 3.30 -19.42 -3.35
N PHE A 357 3.54 -20.66 -2.88
CA PHE A 357 4.75 -21.41 -3.22
C PHE A 357 4.85 -21.66 -4.74
N HIS A 358 3.80 -22.19 -5.35
CA HIS A 358 3.76 -22.39 -6.81
C HIS A 358 3.96 -21.08 -7.57
N PHE A 359 3.32 -19.99 -7.14
CA PHE A 359 3.47 -18.66 -7.75
C PHE A 359 4.93 -18.17 -7.77
N TYR A 360 5.64 -18.23 -6.64
CA TYR A 360 7.06 -17.83 -6.59
C TYR A 360 7.96 -18.81 -7.33
N LEU A 361 7.69 -20.12 -7.29
CA LEU A 361 8.44 -21.12 -8.05
C LEU A 361 8.35 -20.84 -9.56
N SER A 362 7.14 -20.56 -10.07
CA SER A 362 6.92 -20.17 -11.46
C SER A 362 7.68 -18.90 -11.84
N ILE A 363 7.65 -17.83 -11.04
CA ILE A 363 8.44 -16.61 -11.28
C ILE A 363 9.93 -16.93 -11.43
N PHE A 364 10.46 -17.78 -10.55
CA PHE A 364 11.87 -18.17 -10.57
C PHE A 364 12.21 -19.15 -11.71
N GLU A 365 11.23 -19.81 -12.31
CA GLU A 365 11.37 -20.73 -13.44
C GLU A 365 11.25 -20.05 -14.80
N THR A 366 10.28 -19.17 -14.99
CA THR A 366 9.99 -18.54 -16.28
C THR A 366 10.63 -17.16 -16.44
N ALA A 367 10.98 -16.50 -15.33
CA ALA A 367 11.22 -15.06 -15.26
C ALA A 367 10.07 -14.20 -15.82
N THR A 368 8.84 -14.72 -15.78
CA THR A 368 7.60 -13.99 -16.08
C THR A 368 6.80 -13.76 -14.80
N ALA A 369 5.92 -12.74 -14.80
CA ALA A 369 4.95 -12.50 -13.73
C ALA A 369 3.72 -11.75 -14.28
N PRO A 370 2.54 -11.87 -13.64
CA PRO A 370 1.37 -11.10 -14.02
C PRO A 370 1.52 -9.63 -13.61
N LYS A 371 1.11 -8.70 -14.47
CA LYS A 371 1.07 -7.26 -14.14
C LYS A 371 -0.08 -6.96 -13.18
N LEU A 372 0.21 -6.92 -11.88
CA LEU A 372 -0.76 -6.65 -10.83
C LEU A 372 -0.34 -5.46 -9.95
N VAL A 373 -1.35 -4.77 -9.43
CA VAL A 373 -1.21 -3.85 -8.30
C VAL A 373 -1.81 -4.59 -7.10
N VAL A 374 -0.98 -4.94 -6.14
CA VAL A 374 -1.35 -5.77 -4.97
C VAL A 374 -1.08 -5.06 -3.65
N SER A 375 -1.90 -5.39 -2.66
CA SER A 375 -1.78 -5.00 -1.25
C SER A 375 -1.60 -6.19 -0.31
N GLN A 376 -1.95 -7.41 -0.74
CA GLN A 376 -1.85 -8.64 0.08
C GLN A 376 -1.32 -9.84 -0.74
N PRO A 377 -0.51 -10.74 -0.15
CA PRO A 377 0.05 -11.90 -0.87
C PRO A 377 -1.00 -12.83 -1.53
N ALA A 378 -2.19 -12.96 -0.93
CA ALA A 378 -3.27 -13.80 -1.48
C ALA A 378 -3.71 -13.36 -2.89
N GLN A 379 -3.64 -12.06 -3.20
CA GLN A 379 -4.08 -11.51 -4.49
C GLN A 379 -3.19 -11.96 -5.67
N LEU A 380 -1.98 -12.43 -5.40
CA LEU A 380 -1.08 -13.00 -6.42
C LEU A 380 -1.62 -14.33 -6.98
N CYS A 381 -2.34 -15.10 -6.16
CA CYS A 381 -2.70 -16.50 -6.44
C CYS A 381 -4.03 -16.67 -7.20
N TYR A 382 -4.86 -15.62 -7.25
CA TYR A 382 -6.23 -15.67 -7.80
C TYR A 382 -6.43 -14.73 -9.00
N SER A 383 -5.36 -14.51 -9.78
CA SER A 383 -5.37 -13.56 -10.88
C SER A 383 -5.39 -14.22 -12.25
N ASN A 384 -6.38 -13.84 -13.06
CA ASN A 384 -6.51 -14.24 -14.47
C ASN A 384 -5.64 -13.38 -15.42
N ALA A 385 -4.75 -12.55 -14.90
CA ALA A 385 -3.89 -11.70 -15.72
C ALA A 385 -2.80 -12.51 -16.44
N ALA A 386 -2.53 -12.14 -17.70
CA ALA A 386 -1.45 -12.74 -18.48
C ALA A 386 -0.08 -12.53 -17.82
N TRP A 387 0.74 -13.58 -17.81
CA TRP A 387 2.11 -13.54 -17.32
C TRP A 387 3.03 -12.95 -18.39
N GLU A 388 3.80 -11.91 -18.05
CA GLU A 388 4.71 -11.22 -18.96
C GLU A 388 6.17 -11.30 -18.49
N PRO A 389 7.16 -11.24 -19.40
CA PRO A 389 8.58 -11.21 -19.04
C PRO A 389 8.93 -10.03 -18.12
N ILE A 390 9.61 -10.34 -17.02
CA ILE A 390 10.15 -9.34 -16.09
C ILE A 390 11.38 -8.69 -16.72
N LYS A 391 11.38 -7.35 -16.78
CA LYS A 391 12.45 -6.58 -17.44
C LYS A 391 13.80 -6.80 -16.74
N GLY A 392 14.73 -7.46 -17.44
CA GLY A 392 16.10 -7.67 -16.97
C GLY A 392 16.29 -8.85 -16.02
N ALA A 393 15.23 -9.61 -15.73
CA ALA A 393 15.33 -10.90 -15.06
C ALA A 393 15.77 -12.00 -16.02
N VAL A 394 16.31 -13.08 -15.47
CA VAL A 394 16.53 -14.37 -16.15
C VAL A 394 16.08 -15.51 -15.24
N PRO A 395 15.62 -16.65 -15.79
CA PRO A 395 15.32 -17.85 -15.00
C PRO A 395 16.46 -18.22 -14.06
N LEU A 396 16.14 -18.56 -12.81
CA LEU A 396 17.16 -19.00 -11.87
C LEU A 396 17.78 -20.34 -12.32
N PRO A 397 19.04 -20.63 -11.95
CA PRO A 397 19.61 -21.97 -12.09
C PRO A 397 18.79 -23.01 -11.30
N ARG A 398 18.70 -24.26 -11.81
CA ARG A 398 17.88 -25.32 -11.20
C ARG A 398 18.32 -25.70 -9.79
N ASP A 399 19.61 -25.65 -9.49
CA ASP A 399 20.12 -25.85 -8.13
C ASP A 399 19.66 -24.75 -7.16
N VAL A 400 19.53 -23.51 -7.62
CA VAL A 400 19.02 -22.38 -6.83
C VAL A 400 17.51 -22.50 -6.61
N GLN A 401 16.75 -23.00 -7.60
CA GLN A 401 15.33 -23.31 -7.46
C GLN A 401 15.09 -24.42 -6.43
N VAL A 402 15.87 -25.51 -6.50
CA VAL A 402 15.82 -26.61 -5.50
C VAL A 402 16.21 -26.08 -4.10
N LYS A 403 17.28 -25.29 -3.98
CA LYS A 403 17.67 -24.63 -2.71
C LYS A 403 16.58 -23.70 -2.18
N PHE A 404 15.84 -23.00 -3.04
CA PHE A 404 14.69 -22.18 -2.65
C PHE A 404 13.55 -23.06 -2.10
N ALA A 405 13.11 -24.06 -2.88
CA ALA A 405 11.94 -24.87 -2.53
C ALA A 405 12.15 -25.68 -1.25
N LEU A 406 13.30 -26.37 -1.13
CA LEU A 406 13.65 -27.11 0.07
C LEU A 406 13.78 -26.20 1.31
N ARG A 407 14.14 -24.90 1.15
CA ARG A 407 14.13 -23.93 2.26
C ARG A 407 12.73 -23.49 2.64
N VAL A 408 11.82 -23.27 1.68
CA VAL A 408 10.41 -22.97 1.98
C VAL A 408 9.78 -24.14 2.74
N GLN A 409 9.99 -25.37 2.29
CA GLN A 409 9.52 -26.58 2.96
C GLN A 409 10.06 -26.70 4.40
N ARG A 410 11.32 -26.34 4.67
CA ARG A 410 11.86 -26.33 6.05
C ARG A 410 11.22 -25.28 6.97
N CYS A 411 10.75 -24.15 6.45
CA CYS A 411 10.19 -23.06 7.27
C CYS A 411 8.67 -22.93 7.22
N CYS A 412 7.97 -23.67 6.36
CA CYS A 412 6.53 -23.57 6.16
C CYS A 412 5.85 -24.94 6.15
N SER A 413 5.15 -25.26 7.24
CA SER A 413 4.45 -26.54 7.40
C SER A 413 3.45 -26.82 6.27
N ALA A 414 2.70 -25.81 5.82
CA ALA A 414 1.68 -26.00 4.79
C ALA A 414 2.27 -26.48 3.45
N VAL A 415 3.40 -25.89 3.04
CA VAL A 415 4.14 -26.27 1.81
C VAL A 415 4.90 -27.60 1.98
N PHE A 416 5.28 -27.95 3.22
CA PHE A 416 5.86 -29.26 3.53
C PHE A 416 4.83 -30.39 3.51
N THR A 417 3.61 -30.16 4.01
CA THR A 417 2.57 -31.19 4.06
C THR A 417 1.90 -31.46 2.72
N ASP A 418 1.73 -30.43 1.89
CA ASP A 418 0.98 -30.45 0.62
C ASP A 418 1.67 -31.26 -0.49
N SER A 419 0.94 -32.20 -1.10
CA SER A 419 1.51 -33.09 -2.12
C SER A 419 1.62 -32.49 -3.51
N GLN A 420 0.87 -31.42 -3.85
CA GLN A 420 1.05 -30.71 -5.12
C GLN A 420 2.36 -29.94 -5.11
N CYS A 421 2.75 -29.35 -3.97
CA CYS A 421 4.07 -28.73 -3.77
C CYS A 421 5.22 -29.70 -4.05
N TRP A 422 5.12 -30.94 -3.56
CA TRP A 422 6.09 -32.01 -3.87
C TRP A 422 6.06 -32.43 -5.33
N THR A 423 4.87 -32.64 -5.90
CA THR A 423 4.68 -32.99 -7.32
C THR A 423 5.36 -31.95 -8.24
N THR A 424 5.10 -30.66 -8.04
CA THR A 424 5.72 -29.59 -8.85
C THR A 424 7.23 -29.53 -8.66
N LEU A 425 7.74 -29.63 -7.43
CA LEU A 425 9.19 -29.64 -7.18
C LEU A 425 9.88 -30.84 -7.87
N LEU A 426 9.24 -32.00 -7.87
CA LEU A 426 9.72 -33.18 -8.57
C LEU A 426 9.68 -33.00 -10.10
N THR A 427 8.64 -32.41 -10.67
CA THR A 427 8.60 -32.07 -12.11
C THR A 427 9.77 -31.16 -12.51
N VAL A 428 10.14 -30.18 -11.67
CA VAL A 428 11.30 -29.29 -11.89
C VAL A 428 12.65 -30.03 -11.86
N VAL A 429 12.74 -31.25 -11.30
CA VAL A 429 13.99 -32.04 -11.28
C VAL A 429 13.99 -33.31 -12.13
N ASN A 430 12.83 -33.83 -12.55
CA ASN A 430 12.74 -35.11 -13.28
C ASN A 430 13.11 -35.03 -14.78
N ALA A 431 13.30 -33.85 -15.36
CA ALA A 431 13.72 -33.70 -16.76
C ALA A 431 14.94 -32.76 -16.93
N PRO A 432 15.86 -33.01 -17.88
CA PRO A 432 16.87 -32.04 -18.30
C PRO A 432 16.19 -30.80 -18.90
N ARG A 433 16.71 -29.59 -18.66
CA ARG A 433 16.08 -28.36 -19.17
C ARG A 433 15.97 -28.36 -20.69
N GLY A 434 14.73 -28.29 -21.19
CA GLY A 434 14.44 -28.27 -22.62
C GLY A 434 14.49 -29.62 -23.32
N SER A 435 14.63 -30.73 -22.59
CA SER A 435 14.52 -32.08 -23.16
C SER A 435 13.26 -32.81 -22.67
N LEU A 436 12.69 -33.63 -23.55
CA LEU A 436 11.63 -34.60 -23.22
C LEU A 436 12.20 -35.98 -22.85
N THR A 437 13.52 -36.14 -22.81
CA THR A 437 14.19 -37.41 -22.46
C THR A 437 14.31 -37.59 -20.96
N ALA A 438 14.05 -38.81 -20.48
CA ALA A 438 14.38 -39.25 -19.12
C ALA A 438 15.84 -38.95 -18.73
N ILE A 439 16.09 -38.84 -17.41
CA ILE A 439 17.43 -38.66 -16.87
C ILE A 439 18.08 -40.07 -16.75
N PRO A 440 19.21 -40.33 -17.45
CA PRO A 440 19.85 -41.64 -17.40
C PRO A 440 20.37 -41.94 -15.99
N ALA A 441 20.24 -43.20 -15.56
CA ALA A 441 20.72 -43.66 -14.27
C ALA A 441 22.24 -43.37 -14.10
N PRO A 442 22.68 -42.80 -12.97
CA PRO A 442 24.09 -42.61 -12.70
C PRO A 442 24.75 -43.93 -12.27
N SER A 443 26.07 -43.94 -12.09
CA SER A 443 26.77 -45.16 -11.65
C SER A 443 26.26 -45.68 -10.29
N PRO A 444 26.26 -47.02 -10.06
CA PRO A 444 25.87 -47.59 -8.76
C PRO A 444 26.69 -47.06 -7.58
N GLN A 445 27.98 -46.76 -7.81
CA GLN A 445 28.83 -46.09 -6.82
C GLN A 445 28.27 -44.72 -6.44
N PHE A 446 27.90 -43.89 -7.42
CA PHE A 446 27.31 -42.57 -7.16
C PHE A 446 25.97 -42.67 -6.42
N LEU A 447 25.11 -43.64 -6.75
CA LEU A 447 23.85 -43.89 -6.03
C LEU A 447 24.09 -44.22 -4.54
N HIS A 448 25.13 -45.01 -4.24
CA HIS A 448 25.51 -45.35 -2.87
C HIS A 448 26.10 -44.15 -2.11
N GLU A 449 27.07 -43.45 -2.70
CA GLU A 449 27.70 -42.27 -2.11
C GLU A 449 26.71 -41.12 -1.89
N ALA A 450 25.76 -40.94 -2.82
CA ALA A 450 24.72 -39.91 -2.76
C ALA A 450 23.89 -39.97 -1.47
N LYS A 451 23.63 -41.14 -0.89
CA LYS A 451 22.90 -41.25 0.39
C LYS A 451 23.56 -40.45 1.50
N ASN A 452 24.89 -40.60 1.64
CA ASN A 452 25.65 -39.89 2.68
C ASN A 452 25.69 -38.38 2.40
N VAL A 453 25.87 -37.99 1.14
CA VAL A 453 25.90 -36.59 0.73
C VAL A 453 24.55 -35.91 0.94
N VAL A 454 23.44 -36.52 0.48
CA VAL A 454 22.08 -36.00 0.66
C VAL A 454 21.71 -35.89 2.14
N ASN A 455 22.04 -36.88 2.97
CA ASN A 455 21.84 -36.80 4.42
C ASN A 455 22.64 -35.65 5.08
N SER A 456 23.81 -35.29 4.54
CA SER A 456 24.60 -34.13 5.02
C SER A 456 24.01 -32.77 4.57
N ILE A 457 23.33 -32.72 3.42
CA ILE A 457 22.66 -31.52 2.87
C ILE A 457 21.27 -31.30 3.52
N LEU A 458 20.69 -32.36 4.09
CA LEU A 458 19.37 -32.37 4.74
C LEU A 458 19.43 -32.46 6.30
N PRO A 459 20.26 -31.66 7.01
CA PRO A 459 20.33 -31.73 8.46
C PRO A 459 19.04 -31.21 9.11
N LYS A 460 18.79 -31.66 10.34
CA LYS A 460 17.52 -31.51 11.07
C LYS A 460 17.17 -30.08 11.51
N GLU A 461 18.07 -29.10 11.35
CA GLU A 461 17.87 -27.72 11.82
C GLU A 461 17.20 -26.81 10.76
N PRO A 462 16.00 -26.25 11.02
CA PRO A 462 15.27 -25.40 10.06
C PRO A 462 15.99 -24.10 9.66
N SER A 463 16.89 -23.62 10.50
CA SER A 463 17.69 -22.39 10.33
C SER A 463 18.86 -22.54 9.35
N SER A 464 19.24 -23.76 8.99
CA SER A 464 20.43 -24.05 8.19
C SER A 464 20.28 -23.66 6.71
N ASN A 465 21.23 -22.90 6.17
CA ASN A 465 21.30 -22.60 4.74
C ASN A 465 21.70 -23.85 3.95
N ILE A 466 20.90 -24.23 2.96
CA ILE A 466 21.17 -25.39 2.10
C ILE A 466 22.36 -25.10 1.19
N GLN A 467 23.49 -25.72 1.48
CA GLN A 467 24.67 -25.75 0.62
C GLN A 467 24.75 -27.10 -0.08
N ILE A 468 24.81 -27.09 -1.40
CA ILE A 468 25.07 -28.31 -2.20
C ILE A 468 26.57 -28.31 -2.52
N PRO A 469 27.34 -29.35 -2.14
CA PRO A 469 28.76 -29.44 -2.45
C PRO A 469 29.01 -29.52 -3.95
N ARG A 470 30.08 -28.86 -4.44
CA ARG A 470 30.39 -28.83 -5.88
C ARG A 470 30.61 -30.23 -6.47
N PHE A 471 31.37 -31.08 -5.79
CA PHE A 471 31.69 -32.45 -6.23
C PHE A 471 30.43 -33.29 -6.48
N PHE A 472 29.35 -33.04 -5.73
CA PHE A 472 28.09 -33.80 -5.88
C PHE A 472 27.39 -33.51 -7.20
N GLN A 473 27.59 -32.31 -7.77
CA GLN A 473 26.99 -31.89 -9.04
C GLN A 473 27.99 -31.95 -10.22
N GLU A 474 29.22 -32.41 -10.00
CA GLU A 474 30.32 -32.31 -10.96
C GLU A 474 30.23 -33.34 -12.09
N VAL A 475 29.79 -34.57 -11.78
CA VAL A 475 29.68 -35.68 -12.75
C VAL A 475 28.24 -35.87 -13.24
N TYR A 476 27.26 -35.73 -12.35
CA TYR A 476 25.85 -36.03 -12.62
C TYR A 476 24.91 -34.92 -12.07
N PRO A 477 24.96 -33.68 -12.61
CA PRO A 477 24.28 -32.52 -12.03
C PRO A 477 22.75 -32.66 -11.93
N ASP A 478 22.11 -33.27 -12.92
CA ASP A 478 20.66 -33.48 -12.95
C ASP A 478 20.24 -34.57 -11.95
N GLN A 479 20.94 -35.71 -11.97
CA GLN A 479 20.71 -36.83 -11.04
C GLN A 479 20.94 -36.41 -9.59
N ALA A 480 21.96 -35.59 -9.32
CA ALA A 480 22.26 -35.05 -8.00
C ALA A 480 21.12 -34.20 -7.44
N LEU A 481 20.48 -33.38 -8.29
CA LEU A 481 19.32 -32.59 -7.90
C LEU A 481 18.07 -33.44 -7.72
N LEU A 482 17.85 -34.44 -8.58
CA LEU A 482 16.75 -35.40 -8.41
C LEU A 482 16.89 -36.16 -7.08
N LEU A 483 18.04 -36.81 -6.84
CA LEU A 483 18.33 -37.55 -5.60
C LEU A 483 18.22 -36.69 -4.33
N LEU A 484 18.60 -35.41 -4.39
CA LEU A 484 18.42 -34.49 -3.27
C LEU A 484 16.94 -34.20 -2.95
N VAL A 485 16.09 -34.04 -3.97
CA VAL A 485 14.64 -33.88 -3.78
C VAL A 485 14.00 -35.21 -3.35
N THR A 486 14.41 -36.34 -3.94
CA THR A 486 13.97 -37.69 -3.55
C THR A 486 14.29 -37.97 -2.08
N GLY A 487 15.49 -37.63 -1.60
CA GLY A 487 15.85 -37.79 -0.19
C GLY A 487 15.02 -36.90 0.74
N ALA A 488 14.71 -35.67 0.30
CA ALA A 488 13.82 -34.78 1.05
C ALA A 488 12.38 -35.30 1.10
N LEU A 489 11.87 -35.90 0.01
CA LEU A 489 10.60 -36.61 -0.03
C LEU A 489 10.61 -37.83 0.90
N GLY A 490 11.72 -38.59 0.93
CA GLY A 490 11.91 -39.70 1.87
C GLY A 490 11.78 -39.25 3.32
N LEU A 491 12.45 -38.16 3.71
CA LEU A 491 12.31 -37.57 5.05
C LEU A 491 10.88 -37.06 5.33
N ARG A 492 10.16 -36.55 4.31
CA ARG A 492 8.76 -36.15 4.42
C ARG A 492 7.81 -37.34 4.64
N ILE A 493 8.03 -38.45 3.96
CA ILE A 493 7.26 -39.69 4.11
C ILE A 493 7.56 -40.33 5.48
N LEU A 494 8.83 -40.34 5.91
CA LEU A 494 9.22 -40.82 7.25
C LEU A 494 8.63 -39.97 8.39
N ASN A 495 8.38 -38.69 8.15
CA ASN A 495 7.82 -37.78 9.16
C ASN A 495 6.31 -37.94 9.36
N SER A 496 5.53 -38.17 8.29
CA SER A 496 4.06 -38.18 8.36
C SER A 496 3.42 -38.76 7.08
N ALA A 497 2.11 -39.04 7.14
CA ALA A 497 1.30 -39.44 5.98
C ALA A 497 1.46 -38.46 4.81
N LEU A 498 1.49 -38.98 3.58
CA LEU A 498 1.53 -38.18 2.34
C LEU A 498 0.31 -38.56 1.53
N SER A 499 -0.58 -37.60 1.24
CA SER A 499 -1.80 -37.85 0.48
C SER A 499 -2.26 -36.57 -0.25
N PRO A 500 -2.72 -36.66 -1.51
CA PRO A 500 -2.58 -37.83 -2.38
C PRO A 500 -1.10 -38.12 -2.70
N ALA A 501 -0.71 -39.40 -2.69
CA ALA A 501 0.64 -39.91 -2.93
C ALA A 501 0.89 -40.31 -4.39
N LEU A 502 -0.11 -40.85 -5.08
CA LEU A 502 0.04 -41.33 -6.47
C LEU A 502 0.50 -40.23 -7.45
N PRO A 503 -0.01 -38.98 -7.38
CA PRO A 503 0.50 -37.89 -8.23
C PRO A 503 1.99 -37.62 -8.01
N VAL A 504 2.47 -37.76 -6.76
CA VAL A 504 3.87 -37.56 -6.40
C VAL A 504 4.73 -38.71 -6.93
N LEU A 505 4.31 -39.96 -6.74
CA LEU A 505 5.04 -41.14 -7.20
C LEU A 505 5.07 -41.25 -8.74
N ASN A 506 4.00 -40.85 -9.42
CA ASN A 506 3.93 -40.81 -10.89
C ASN A 506 4.95 -39.86 -11.52
N THR A 507 5.50 -38.87 -10.79
CA THR A 507 6.60 -38.04 -11.31
C THR A 507 7.87 -38.84 -11.62
N PHE A 508 8.06 -39.99 -10.97
CA PHE A 508 9.21 -40.87 -11.18
C PHE A 508 9.02 -41.88 -12.33
N LYS A 509 7.88 -41.90 -13.03
CA LYS A 509 7.57 -42.88 -14.08
C LYS A 509 8.68 -43.06 -15.11
N GLU A 510 9.31 -41.96 -15.54
CA GLU A 510 10.39 -41.96 -16.52
C GLU A 510 11.79 -42.16 -15.89
N ASN A 511 11.91 -42.08 -14.56
CA ASN A 511 13.16 -42.15 -13.80
C ASN A 511 13.09 -43.23 -12.68
N VAL A 512 12.68 -44.45 -13.04
CA VAL A 512 12.41 -45.55 -12.09
C VAL A 512 13.56 -45.82 -11.11
N TRP A 513 14.82 -45.66 -11.55
CA TRP A 513 16.02 -45.79 -10.71
C TRP A 513 16.03 -44.86 -9.49
N ALA A 514 15.36 -43.70 -9.56
CA ALA A 514 15.22 -42.78 -8.44
C ALA A 514 14.08 -43.19 -7.48
N LEU A 515 13.08 -43.92 -7.98
CA LEU A 515 12.01 -44.51 -7.17
C LEU A 515 12.52 -45.74 -6.38
N GLU A 516 13.34 -46.58 -7.01
CA GLU A 516 14.07 -47.67 -6.35
C GLU A 516 14.93 -47.14 -5.19
N TRP A 517 15.67 -46.05 -5.43
CA TRP A 517 16.50 -45.38 -4.42
C TRP A 517 15.68 -44.74 -3.29
N LEU A 518 14.43 -44.33 -3.55
CA LEU A 518 13.49 -43.89 -2.52
C LEU A 518 13.08 -45.05 -1.61
N TRP A 519 12.73 -46.21 -2.16
CA TRP A 519 12.34 -47.39 -1.38
C TRP A 519 13.50 -47.94 -0.54
N ASP A 520 14.69 -48.03 -1.11
CA ASP A 520 15.94 -48.39 -0.41
C ASP A 520 16.26 -47.38 0.73
N SER A 521 15.96 -46.09 0.55
CA SER A 521 16.09 -45.09 1.62
C SER A 521 15.01 -45.24 2.72
N LEU A 522 13.77 -45.50 2.34
CA LEU A 522 12.64 -45.72 3.27
C LEU A 522 12.71 -47.06 4.01
N SER A 523 13.45 -48.05 3.49
CA SER A 523 13.68 -49.36 4.12
C SER A 523 14.41 -49.28 5.46
N SER A 524 14.94 -48.10 5.81
CA SER A 524 15.41 -47.75 7.16
C SER A 524 14.31 -47.74 8.24
N SER A 525 13.03 -47.70 7.85
CA SER A 525 11.87 -47.78 8.76
C SER A 525 10.77 -48.67 8.17
N ALA A 526 10.90 -49.98 8.37
CA ALA A 526 9.97 -50.98 7.81
C ALA A 526 8.50 -50.76 8.20
N GLU A 527 8.24 -50.31 9.43
CA GLU A 527 6.88 -50.00 9.93
C GLU A 527 6.26 -48.84 9.14
N ARG A 528 6.94 -47.70 9.02
CA ARG A 528 6.44 -46.55 8.28
C ARG A 528 6.37 -46.81 6.77
N LEU A 529 7.30 -47.57 6.21
CA LEU A 529 7.25 -48.02 4.81
C LEU A 529 6.01 -48.90 4.57
N SER A 530 5.70 -49.84 5.47
CA SER A 530 4.49 -50.67 5.38
C SER A 530 3.21 -49.83 5.41
N SER A 531 3.11 -48.86 6.33
CA SER A 531 1.97 -47.94 6.37
C SER A 531 1.87 -47.07 5.11
N PHE A 532 2.99 -46.59 4.56
CA PHE A 532 2.97 -45.79 3.33
C PHE A 532 2.58 -46.61 2.10
N LEU A 533 3.01 -47.87 2.00
CA LEU A 533 2.55 -48.77 0.94
C LEU A 533 1.04 -49.06 1.07
N GLN A 534 0.50 -49.16 2.29
CA GLN A 534 -0.95 -49.27 2.51
C GLN A 534 -1.70 -47.99 2.13
N GLU A 535 -1.18 -46.80 2.46
CA GLU A 535 -1.71 -45.49 2.01
C GLU A 535 -1.79 -45.44 0.48
N VAL A 536 -0.72 -45.84 -0.22
CA VAL A 536 -0.64 -45.85 -1.69
C VAL A 536 -1.60 -46.87 -2.33
N THR A 537 -1.67 -48.10 -1.82
CA THR A 537 -2.62 -49.11 -2.32
C THR A 537 -4.06 -48.64 -2.13
N GLN A 538 -4.39 -48.07 -0.96
CA GLN A 538 -5.74 -47.60 -0.70
C GLN A 538 -6.13 -46.43 -1.61
N GLU A 539 -5.21 -45.54 -1.95
CA GLU A 539 -5.44 -44.46 -2.92
C GLU A 539 -5.64 -45.00 -4.35
N LEU A 540 -4.93 -46.07 -4.70
CA LEU A 540 -5.00 -46.73 -6.02
C LEU A 540 -6.33 -47.44 -6.24
N GLU A 541 -6.84 -48.15 -5.22
CA GLU A 541 -8.19 -48.75 -5.22
C GLU A 541 -9.32 -47.71 -5.39
N ASN A 542 -9.10 -46.47 -4.91
CA ASN A 542 -10.08 -45.39 -4.99
C ASN A 542 -9.94 -44.52 -6.26
N THR A 543 -8.97 -44.81 -7.15
CA THR A 543 -8.66 -43.97 -8.32
C THR A 543 -9.01 -44.68 -9.63
N THR A 544 -9.96 -44.13 -10.40
CA THR A 544 -10.44 -44.68 -11.68
C THR A 544 -9.39 -44.75 -12.80
N ASP A 545 -8.23 -44.14 -12.63
CA ASP A 545 -7.09 -44.19 -13.56
C ASP A 545 -6.02 -45.23 -13.16
N GLY A 546 -6.32 -46.07 -12.15
CA GLY A 546 -5.35 -46.98 -11.52
C GLY A 546 -4.68 -47.97 -12.49
N ASP A 547 -5.39 -48.42 -13.53
CA ASP A 547 -4.87 -49.34 -14.56
C ASP A 547 -3.64 -48.78 -15.30
N ASN A 548 -3.53 -47.45 -15.43
CA ASN A 548 -2.38 -46.78 -16.06
C ASN A 548 -1.17 -46.63 -15.11
N LEU A 549 -1.37 -46.73 -13.80
CA LEU A 549 -0.35 -46.52 -12.76
C LEU A 549 0.16 -47.84 -12.17
N LEU A 550 -0.69 -48.87 -12.13
CA LEU A 550 -0.39 -50.22 -11.64
C LEU A 550 0.91 -50.83 -12.20
N PRO A 551 1.25 -50.74 -13.51
CA PRO A 551 2.41 -51.46 -14.05
C PRO A 551 3.78 -50.98 -13.54
N PHE A 552 3.96 -49.67 -13.35
CA PHE A 552 5.25 -49.10 -12.92
C PHE A 552 5.43 -49.09 -11.40
N LEU A 553 4.32 -49.11 -10.63
CA LEU A 553 4.38 -49.30 -9.18
C LEU A 553 4.55 -50.79 -8.84
N GLY A 554 3.78 -51.67 -9.48
CA GLY A 554 3.80 -53.11 -9.22
C GLY A 554 5.09 -53.84 -9.63
N THR A 555 5.95 -53.21 -10.44
CA THR A 555 7.29 -53.72 -10.77
C THR A 555 8.39 -53.28 -9.79
N VAL A 556 8.10 -52.33 -8.90
CA VAL A 556 9.12 -51.61 -8.11
C VAL A 556 8.81 -51.60 -6.61
N VAL A 557 7.54 -51.76 -6.21
CA VAL A 557 7.15 -52.01 -4.82
C VAL A 557 7.68 -53.38 -4.38
N PRO A 558 8.48 -53.47 -3.29
CA PRO A 558 8.96 -54.76 -2.80
C PRO A 558 7.77 -55.64 -2.36
N PRO A 559 7.70 -56.92 -2.76
CA PRO A 559 6.58 -57.78 -2.42
C PRO A 559 6.50 -57.95 -0.90
N GLN A 560 5.31 -57.79 -0.31
CA GLN A 560 5.11 -57.74 1.14
C GLN A 560 5.64 -58.97 1.90
N SER A 561 5.71 -60.13 1.24
CA SER A 561 6.36 -61.34 1.76
C SER A 561 7.85 -61.17 2.07
N SER A 562 8.60 -60.45 1.23
CA SER A 562 10.06 -60.27 1.37
C SER A 562 10.48 -59.40 2.57
N LEU A 563 9.58 -58.55 3.07
CA LEU A 563 9.81 -57.75 4.27
C LEU A 563 9.78 -58.58 5.55
N ILE A 564 9.15 -59.76 5.54
CA ILE A 564 9.04 -60.67 6.69
C ILE A 564 10.30 -61.54 6.81
N GLU A 565 10.84 -62.02 5.69
CA GLU A 565 12.04 -62.89 5.70
C GLU A 565 13.28 -62.17 6.26
N ASN A 566 13.40 -60.85 6.05
CA ASN A 566 14.47 -60.02 6.63
C ASN A 566 14.38 -59.82 8.15
N GLN A 567 13.27 -60.22 8.80
CA GLN A 567 13.21 -60.30 10.26
C GLN A 567 13.74 -61.65 10.79
N GLN A 568 13.69 -62.71 9.99
CA GLN A 568 14.19 -64.04 10.39
C GLN A 568 15.70 -64.20 10.09
N SER A 569 16.21 -63.60 9.02
CA SER A 569 17.64 -63.68 8.64
C SER A 569 18.61 -62.88 9.52
N ARG A 570 18.10 -62.11 10.50
CA ARG A 570 18.89 -61.42 11.54
C ARG A 570 18.63 -61.98 12.95
N GLY A 571 18.01 -63.16 13.04
CA GLY A 571 17.56 -63.80 14.28
C GLY A 571 18.23 -65.13 14.61
N CYS A 572 19.44 -65.39 14.10
CA CYS A 572 20.31 -66.53 14.44
C CYS A 572 21.78 -66.08 14.45
#